data_AF-A0A2G8KNA0-F1
#
_entry.id   AF-A0A2G8KNA0-F1
#
_cell.length_a   1.000
_cell.length_b   1.000
_cell.length_c   1.000
_cell.angle_alpha   90.00
_cell.angle_beta   90.00
_cell.angle_gamma   90.00
#
_symmetry.space_group_name_H-M   'P 1'
#
loop_
_entity.id
_entity.type
_entity.pdbx_description
1 polymer ?
#
loop_
_entity_poly.entity_id
_entity_poly.type
_entity_poly.pdbx_seq_one_letter_code
_entity_poly.pdbx_strand_id
1 'polypeptide(L)'
;MGMITIFLSASFYDNILNMKKMWGHSEEIINLINKLCLLTLLASYFLVALLSKLRSHMKGDVPCLAWATTWNVRYLIKRAQLLDLPSKGMPGKYFLFLCMLWPFLNSCYRAIIYFYLSECDFDSHVVTTALFGIIMMETWGLFVYLIYFIRVSFQRQFSLILVYLRDFEGHIDRCRGAILCAFADYNLFKTFCNGYFLLTFPVVVIGVTSHITWQYLLYQVCATDSPIMKTQNFLRWLGLSEISMALFLYIFASGGMSVNYLGLQLHSNVLKLKSAAHALFWDEIVQVVDTTNRGSQLLYLSVFFSTVGIFMSLQFNNQDVTYMNARYNTTNMTIC
;
A
#
# COMPACT_ATOMS: atom_id res chain seq x y z
N MET A 1 -11.40 17.71 -9.88
CA MET A 1 -10.94 18.13 -8.54
C MET A 1 -12.06 17.93 -7.53
N GLY A 2 -13.26 18.47 -7.79
CA GLY A 2 -14.44 18.38 -6.92
C GLY A 2 -14.69 16.99 -6.29
N MET A 3 -14.81 15.92 -7.08
CA MET A 3 -15.05 14.58 -6.52
C MET A 3 -13.94 14.11 -5.57
N ILE A 4 -12.67 14.27 -5.92
CA ILE A 4 -11.53 13.87 -5.06
C ILE A 4 -11.56 14.64 -3.73
N THR A 5 -11.87 15.93 -3.79
CA THR A 5 -12.00 16.77 -2.59
C THR A 5 -13.17 16.34 -1.71
N ILE A 6 -14.31 15.98 -2.31
CA ILE A 6 -15.49 15.45 -1.59
C ILE A 6 -15.15 14.14 -0.88
N PHE A 7 -14.44 13.22 -1.55
CA PHE A 7 -13.99 11.96 -0.94
C PHE A 7 -12.99 12.20 0.19
N LEU A 8 -12.04 13.13 0.04
CA LEU A 8 -11.14 13.49 1.13
C LEU A 8 -11.90 14.13 2.30
N SER A 9 -12.79 15.09 2.04
CA SER A 9 -13.53 15.78 3.11
C SER A 9 -14.47 14.84 3.85
N ALA A 10 -15.14 13.93 3.16
CA ALA A 10 -15.97 12.89 3.77
C ALA A 10 -15.13 11.92 4.62
N SER A 11 -13.94 11.53 4.14
CA SER A 11 -12.99 10.73 4.92
C SER A 11 -12.52 11.49 6.17
N PHE A 12 -12.20 12.78 6.07
CA PHE A 12 -11.82 13.60 7.22
C PHE A 12 -12.97 13.76 8.22
N TYR A 13 -14.18 13.98 7.73
CA TYR A 13 -15.38 14.08 8.56
C TYR A 13 -15.63 12.79 9.37
N ASP A 14 -15.55 11.64 8.72
CA ASP A 14 -15.70 10.33 9.40
C ASP A 14 -14.59 10.10 10.43
N ASN A 15 -13.34 10.50 10.14
CA ASN A 15 -12.25 10.45 11.12
C ASN A 15 -12.52 11.33 12.35
N ILE A 16 -13.01 12.56 12.16
CA ILE A 16 -13.33 13.49 13.25
C ILE A 16 -14.48 12.95 14.12
N LEU A 17 -15.51 12.39 13.52
CA LEU A 17 -16.62 11.79 14.25
C LEU A 17 -16.17 10.57 15.06
N ASN A 18 -15.36 9.70 14.47
CA ASN A 18 -14.82 8.53 15.14
C ASN A 18 -13.89 8.92 16.30
N MET A 19 -13.02 9.92 16.10
CA MET A 19 -12.23 10.52 17.17
C MET A 19 -13.13 11.04 18.29
N LYS A 20 -14.15 11.86 17.98
CA LYS A 20 -15.03 12.44 19.00
C LYS A 20 -15.79 11.39 19.82
N LYS A 21 -16.19 10.26 19.22
CA LYS A 21 -16.93 9.19 19.90
C LYS A 21 -16.05 8.34 20.82
N MET A 22 -14.82 8.03 20.39
CA MET A 22 -13.95 7.05 21.07
C MET A 22 -12.79 7.70 21.87
N TRP A 23 -12.59 9.02 21.77
CA TRP A 23 -11.55 9.73 22.50
C TRP A 23 -11.92 9.88 23.99
N GLY A 24 -11.07 9.35 24.88
CA GLY A 24 -11.23 9.44 26.33
C GLY A 24 -11.52 8.12 27.05
N HIS A 25 -11.84 7.04 26.33
CA HIS A 25 -12.03 5.71 26.90
C HIS A 25 -10.80 4.83 26.59
N SER A 26 -9.98 4.51 27.60
CA SER A 26 -8.74 3.75 27.44
C SER A 26 -8.93 2.40 26.72
N GLU A 27 -10.06 1.74 26.96
CA GLU A 27 -10.45 0.47 26.34
C GLU A 27 -10.77 0.59 24.84
N GLU A 28 -11.08 1.79 24.33
CA GLU A 28 -11.48 2.02 22.94
C GLU A 28 -10.36 2.59 22.05
N ILE A 29 -9.26 3.06 22.66
CA ILE A 29 -8.13 3.70 21.94
C ILE A 29 -7.54 2.77 20.87
N ILE A 30 -7.43 1.48 21.15
CA ILE A 30 -6.84 0.50 20.21
C ILE A 30 -7.78 0.26 19.02
N ASN A 31 -9.09 0.28 19.23
CA ASN A 31 -10.08 0.19 18.15
C ASN A 31 -10.05 1.46 17.29
N LEU A 32 -9.92 2.63 17.93
CA LEU A 32 -9.73 3.91 17.24
C LEU A 32 -8.46 3.90 16.37
N ILE A 33 -7.32 3.45 16.90
CA ILE A 33 -6.06 3.35 16.14
C ILE A 33 -6.23 2.45 14.91
N ASN A 34 -6.85 1.27 15.06
CA ASN A 34 -7.10 0.37 13.94
C ASN A 34 -7.97 1.02 12.85
N LYS A 35 -9.06 1.69 13.23
CA LYS A 35 -9.95 2.41 12.30
C LYS A 35 -9.25 3.56 11.59
N LEU A 36 -8.46 4.35 12.32
CA LEU A 36 -7.66 5.44 11.74
C LEU A 36 -6.62 4.89 10.74
N CYS A 37 -5.99 3.75 11.04
CA CYS A 37 -5.04 3.12 10.13
C CYS A 37 -5.70 2.72 8.81
N LEU A 38 -6.86 2.06 8.88
CA LEU A 38 -7.64 1.69 7.71
C LEU A 38 -8.07 2.90 6.88
N LEU A 39 -8.66 3.92 7.53
CA LEU A 39 -9.08 5.15 6.87
C LEU A 39 -7.91 5.87 6.20
N THR A 40 -6.75 5.91 6.85
CA THR A 40 -5.53 6.49 6.28
C THR A 40 -5.06 5.71 5.05
N LEU A 41 -5.13 4.37 5.07
CA LEU A 41 -4.79 3.53 3.91
C LEU A 41 -5.73 3.79 2.73
N LEU A 42 -7.04 3.87 2.97
CA LEU A 42 -8.03 4.14 1.92
C LEU A 42 -7.91 5.57 1.37
N ALA A 43 -7.69 6.56 2.24
CA ALA A 43 -7.53 7.96 1.85
C ALA A 43 -6.22 8.23 1.10
N SER A 44 -5.20 7.39 1.27
CA SER A 44 -3.87 7.56 0.65
C SER A 44 -3.94 7.68 -0.88
N TYR A 45 -4.84 6.93 -1.53
CA TYR A 45 -5.05 7.01 -2.98
C TYR A 45 -5.56 8.40 -3.39
N PHE A 46 -6.58 8.91 -2.70
CA PHE A 46 -7.16 10.22 -3.02
C PHE A 46 -6.15 11.34 -2.80
N LEU A 47 -5.29 11.22 -1.80
CA LEU A 47 -4.18 12.14 -1.58
C LEU A 47 -3.20 12.11 -2.76
N VAL A 48 -2.80 10.92 -3.23
CA VAL A 48 -1.93 10.75 -4.40
C VAL A 48 -2.58 11.33 -5.67
N ALA A 49 -3.87 11.07 -5.88
CA ALA A 49 -4.62 11.60 -7.01
C ALA A 49 -4.74 13.14 -6.97
N LEU A 50 -4.96 13.71 -5.78
CA LEU A 50 -4.97 15.15 -5.56
C LEU A 50 -3.61 15.78 -5.87
N LEU A 51 -2.52 15.22 -5.34
CA LEU A 51 -1.14 15.65 -5.62
C LEU A 51 -0.81 15.63 -7.12
N SER A 52 -1.25 14.58 -7.83
CA SER A 52 -1.09 14.49 -9.28
C SER A 52 -1.83 15.60 -10.02
N LYS A 53 -3.08 15.88 -9.63
CA LYS A 53 -3.88 16.97 -10.22
C LYS A 53 -3.33 18.35 -9.88
N LEU A 54 -2.89 18.56 -8.64
CA LEU A 54 -2.29 19.82 -8.20
C LEU A 54 -1.04 20.12 -9.02
N ARG A 55 -0.15 19.14 -9.18
CA ARG A 55 1.03 19.27 -10.04
C ARG A 55 0.67 19.62 -11.48
N SER A 56 -0.34 18.96 -12.04
CA SER A 56 -0.79 19.25 -13.41
C SER A 56 -1.25 20.70 -13.59
N HIS A 57 -1.69 21.38 -12.52
CA HIS A 57 -2.10 22.79 -12.57
C HIS A 57 -0.94 23.74 -12.32
N MET A 58 0.04 23.37 -11.49
CA MET A 58 1.08 24.31 -11.07
C MET A 58 2.03 24.75 -12.19
N LYS A 59 2.02 24.12 -13.39
CA LYS A 59 2.85 24.41 -14.58
C LYS A 59 4.39 24.50 -14.37
N GLY A 60 4.87 24.60 -13.14
CA GLY A 60 6.28 24.63 -12.79
C GLY A 60 6.86 23.24 -12.64
N ASP A 61 8.09 23.08 -13.11
CA ASP A 61 8.91 21.89 -12.87
C ASP A 61 9.36 21.88 -11.41
N VAL A 62 8.51 21.36 -10.52
CA VAL A 62 8.90 21.04 -9.15
C VAL A 62 9.49 19.62 -9.15
N PRO A 63 10.83 19.47 -9.10
CA PRO A 63 11.48 18.16 -9.21
C PRO A 63 11.07 17.19 -8.09
N CYS A 64 10.76 17.69 -6.89
CA CYS A 64 10.31 16.85 -5.77
C CYS A 64 8.95 16.18 -6.00
N LEU A 65 8.09 16.75 -6.86
CA LEU A 65 6.80 16.18 -7.22
C LEU A 65 6.86 15.44 -8.56
N ALA A 66 8.07 15.22 -9.12
CA ALA A 66 8.30 14.57 -10.41
C ALA A 66 7.63 13.20 -10.55
N TRP A 67 7.43 12.49 -9.45
CA TRP A 67 6.73 11.21 -9.41
C TRP A 67 5.23 11.35 -9.72
N ALA A 68 4.57 12.48 -9.42
CA ALA A 68 3.11 12.61 -9.53
C ALA A 68 2.58 12.57 -10.98
N THR A 69 3.47 12.65 -11.99
CA THR A 69 3.14 12.44 -13.40
C THR A 69 2.84 10.98 -13.72
N THR A 70 3.25 10.02 -12.89
CA THR A 70 2.92 8.59 -13.07
C THR A 70 1.41 8.35 -13.05
N TRP A 71 0.67 9.21 -12.37
CA TRP A 71 -0.79 9.17 -12.24
C TRP A 71 -1.53 10.05 -13.26
N ASN A 72 -0.81 10.65 -14.20
CA ASN A 72 -1.43 11.36 -15.30
C ASN A 72 -2.00 10.35 -16.32
N VAL A 73 -3.20 10.63 -16.82
CA VAL A 73 -3.86 9.85 -17.87
C VAL A 73 -2.93 9.64 -19.08
N ARG A 74 -2.16 10.66 -19.48
CA ARG A 74 -1.20 10.55 -20.59
C ARG A 74 -0.10 9.51 -20.31
N TYR A 75 0.39 9.44 -19.07
CA TYR A 75 1.40 8.46 -18.67
C TYR A 75 0.81 7.05 -18.68
N LEU A 76 -0.39 6.86 -18.14
CA LEU A 76 -1.09 5.58 -18.15
C LEU A 76 -1.39 5.08 -19.58
N ILE A 77 -1.80 5.97 -20.49
CA ILE A 77 -2.00 5.62 -21.90
C ILE A 77 -0.69 5.18 -22.56
N LYS A 78 0.40 5.92 -22.34
CA LYS A 78 1.75 5.53 -22.83
C LYS A 78 2.14 4.13 -22.33
N ARG A 79 1.84 3.82 -21.06
CA ARG A 79 2.09 2.48 -20.47
C ARG A 79 1.21 1.40 -21.07
N ALA A 80 -0.05 1.72 -21.36
CA ALA A 80 -0.99 0.80 -21.98
C ALA A 80 -0.59 0.42 -23.41
N GLN A 81 -0.05 1.37 -24.17
CA GLN A 81 0.46 1.12 -25.52
C GLN A 81 1.60 0.08 -25.54
N LEU A 82 2.47 0.09 -24.52
CA LEU A 82 3.54 -0.90 -24.38
C LEU A 82 3.03 -2.31 -24.07
N LEU A 83 1.81 -2.43 -23.55
CA LEU A 83 1.20 -3.71 -23.16
C LEU A 83 0.45 -4.41 -24.29
N ASP A 84 0.27 -3.77 -25.44
CA ASP A 84 -0.39 -4.34 -26.63
C ASP A 84 -1.66 -5.13 -26.27
N LEU A 85 -2.56 -4.44 -25.56
CA LEU A 85 -3.81 -4.98 -25.04
C LEU A 85 -4.70 -5.64 -26.11
N PRO A 86 -4.76 -5.15 -27.37
CA PRO A 86 -5.59 -5.77 -28.41
C PRO A 86 -5.18 -7.20 -28.75
N SER A 87 -3.86 -7.51 -28.72
CA SER A 87 -3.35 -8.83 -29.12
C SER A 87 -3.23 -9.80 -27.95
N LYS A 88 -2.92 -9.32 -26.74
CA LYS A 88 -2.64 -10.17 -25.56
C LYS A 88 -3.71 -10.13 -24.46
N GLY A 89 -4.69 -9.24 -24.58
CA GLY A 89 -5.71 -8.99 -23.56
C GLY A 89 -5.15 -8.28 -22.32
N MET A 90 -5.98 -8.15 -21.28
CA MET A 90 -5.58 -7.48 -20.04
C MET A 90 -4.50 -8.27 -19.28
N PRO A 91 -3.41 -7.61 -18.84
CA PRO A 91 -2.37 -8.26 -18.05
C PRO A 91 -2.89 -8.62 -16.65
N GLY A 92 -2.67 -9.86 -16.23
CA GLY A 92 -3.02 -10.28 -14.86
C GLY A 92 -4.52 -10.23 -14.56
N LYS A 93 -5.37 -10.78 -15.44
CA LYS A 93 -6.84 -10.83 -15.24
C LYS A 93 -7.25 -11.42 -13.89
N TYR A 94 -6.55 -12.45 -13.43
CA TYR A 94 -6.79 -13.04 -12.10
C TYR A 94 -6.45 -12.08 -10.96
N PHE A 95 -5.38 -11.29 -11.12
CA PHE A 95 -5.01 -10.28 -10.14
C PHE A 95 -6.01 -9.11 -10.14
N LEU A 96 -6.49 -8.67 -11.31
CA LEU A 96 -7.59 -7.70 -11.40
C LEU A 96 -8.83 -8.21 -10.69
N PHE A 97 -9.22 -9.47 -10.95
CA PHE A 97 -10.36 -10.09 -10.29
C PHE A 97 -10.19 -10.11 -8.77
N LEU A 98 -9.00 -10.46 -8.28
CA LEU A 98 -8.68 -10.43 -6.85
C LEU A 98 -8.75 -9.01 -6.25
N CYS A 99 -8.23 -8.02 -6.98
CA CYS A 99 -8.26 -6.60 -6.60
C CYS A 99 -9.68 -6.00 -6.56
N MET A 100 -10.66 -6.63 -7.22
CA MET A 100 -12.08 -6.23 -7.14
C MET A 100 -12.81 -7.06 -6.10
N LEU A 101 -12.66 -8.38 -6.14
CA LEU A 101 -13.43 -9.29 -5.30
C LEU A 101 -13.10 -9.15 -3.81
N TRP A 102 -11.83 -9.03 -3.43
CA TRP A 102 -11.46 -8.97 -2.02
C TRP A 102 -11.93 -7.67 -1.35
N PRO A 103 -11.69 -6.46 -1.92
CA PRO A 103 -12.27 -5.24 -1.39
C PRO A 103 -13.80 -5.24 -1.37
N PHE A 104 -14.44 -5.83 -2.38
CA PHE A 104 -15.89 -5.99 -2.43
C PHE A 104 -16.41 -6.80 -1.24
N LEU A 105 -15.84 -7.99 -1.01
CA LEU A 105 -16.22 -8.86 0.10
C LEU A 105 -16.00 -8.20 1.45
N ASN A 106 -14.88 -7.50 1.65
CA ASN A 106 -14.63 -6.74 2.88
C ASN A 106 -15.64 -5.61 3.07
N SER A 107 -16.02 -4.93 1.99
CA SER A 107 -17.01 -3.85 2.05
C SER A 107 -18.41 -4.35 2.36
N CYS A 108 -18.84 -5.45 1.73
CA CYS A 108 -20.12 -6.10 2.04
C CYS A 108 -20.14 -6.60 3.49
N TYR A 109 -19.06 -7.23 3.95
CA TYR A 109 -18.96 -7.73 5.31
C TYR A 109 -19.00 -6.58 6.34
N ARG A 110 -18.31 -5.47 6.06
CA ARG A 110 -18.38 -4.25 6.86
C ARG A 110 -19.79 -3.66 6.91
N ALA A 111 -20.50 -3.62 5.77
CA ALA A 111 -21.88 -3.16 5.72
C ALA A 111 -22.82 -4.04 6.57
N ILE A 112 -22.69 -5.37 6.46
CA ILE A 112 -23.48 -6.33 7.26
C ILE A 112 -23.27 -6.09 8.76
N ILE A 113 -22.02 -5.90 9.19
CA ILE A 113 -21.70 -5.63 10.60
C ILE A 113 -22.34 -4.31 11.06
N TYR A 114 -22.30 -3.24 10.26
CA TYR A 114 -22.95 -1.99 10.62
C TYR A 114 -24.47 -2.10 10.72
N PHE A 115 -25.12 -2.83 9.80
CA PHE A 115 -26.56 -3.07 9.88
C PHE A 115 -26.95 -3.92 11.09
N TYR A 116 -26.14 -4.92 11.43
CA TYR A 116 -26.36 -5.77 12.61
C TYR A 116 -26.19 -5.00 13.92
N LEU A 117 -25.24 -4.06 13.97
CA LEU A 117 -24.94 -3.22 15.14
C LEU A 117 -25.95 -2.07 15.36
N SER A 118 -26.62 -1.61 14.30
CA SER A 118 -27.53 -0.46 14.36
C SER A 118 -28.96 -0.83 14.79
N GLU A 119 -29.18 -2.03 15.33
CA GLU A 119 -30.50 -2.56 15.74
C GLU A 119 -31.62 -2.33 14.71
N CYS A 120 -31.28 -2.37 13.41
CA CYS A 120 -32.21 -2.13 12.29
C CYS A 120 -32.88 -0.74 12.23
N ASP A 121 -32.41 0.26 12.97
CA ASP A 121 -32.82 1.65 12.73
C ASP A 121 -32.09 2.18 11.49
N PHE A 122 -32.87 2.49 10.44
CA PHE A 122 -32.38 3.06 9.18
C PHE A 122 -31.96 4.53 9.37
N ASP A 123 -30.85 4.75 10.06
CA ASP A 123 -30.21 6.05 10.08
C ASP A 123 -29.53 6.30 8.72
N SER A 124 -29.95 7.36 8.05
CA SER A 124 -29.37 7.87 6.80
C SER A 124 -27.84 8.00 6.85
N HIS A 125 -27.27 8.29 8.04
CA HIS A 125 -25.83 8.37 8.24
C HIS A 125 -25.14 7.01 8.04
N VAL A 126 -25.69 5.94 8.62
CA VAL A 126 -25.11 4.58 8.55
C VAL A 126 -25.07 4.08 7.10
N VAL A 127 -26.15 4.29 6.37
CA VAL A 127 -26.24 3.94 4.94
C VAL A 127 -25.22 4.72 4.11
N THR A 128 -25.06 6.02 4.38
CA THR A 128 -24.11 6.87 3.65
C THR A 128 -22.66 6.46 3.92
N THR A 129 -22.29 6.18 5.18
CA THR A 129 -20.95 5.70 5.54
C THR A 129 -20.64 4.34 4.92
N ALA A 130 -21.61 3.41 4.88
CA ALA A 130 -21.45 2.10 4.26
C ALA A 130 -21.21 2.21 2.74
N LEU A 131 -22.04 2.98 2.03
CA LEU A 131 -21.88 3.22 0.59
C LEU A 131 -20.53 3.88 0.27
N PHE A 132 -20.15 4.87 1.07
CA PHE A 132 -18.87 5.53 0.93
C PHE A 132 -17.69 4.57 1.14
N GLY A 133 -17.79 3.68 2.15
CA GLY A 133 -16.81 2.63 2.41
C GLY A 133 -16.63 1.68 1.23
N ILE A 134 -17.73 1.26 0.59
CA ILE A 134 -17.69 0.41 -0.61
C ILE A 134 -16.93 1.12 -1.75
N ILE A 135 -17.29 2.35 -2.06
CA ILE A 135 -16.63 3.12 -3.15
C ILE A 135 -15.14 3.31 -2.85
N MET A 136 -14.79 3.64 -1.61
CA MET A 136 -13.40 3.80 -1.16
C MET A 136 -12.58 2.53 -1.32
N MET A 137 -13.10 1.38 -0.88
CA MET A 137 -12.40 0.10 -0.99
C MET A 137 -12.23 -0.37 -2.44
N GLU A 138 -13.28 -0.26 -3.26
CA GLU A 138 -13.22 -0.61 -4.70
C GLU A 138 -12.21 0.26 -5.45
N THR A 139 -12.26 1.58 -5.23
CA THR A 139 -11.32 2.51 -5.88
C THR A 139 -9.88 2.27 -5.43
N TRP A 140 -9.66 1.92 -4.15
CA TRP A 140 -8.35 1.52 -3.66
C TRP A 140 -7.86 0.21 -4.32
N GLY A 141 -8.73 -0.79 -4.47
CA GLY A 141 -8.41 -2.04 -5.16
C GLY A 141 -7.98 -1.83 -6.62
N LEU A 142 -8.74 -1.02 -7.37
CA LEU A 142 -8.39 -0.62 -8.73
C LEU A 142 -7.08 0.16 -8.80
N PHE A 143 -6.82 1.04 -7.83
CA PHE A 143 -5.56 1.76 -7.75
C PHE A 143 -4.36 0.81 -7.57
N VAL A 144 -4.48 -0.20 -6.69
CA VAL A 144 -3.44 -1.22 -6.51
C VAL A 144 -3.21 -2.00 -7.81
N TYR A 145 -4.28 -2.33 -8.54
CA TYR A 145 -4.16 -2.93 -9.87
C TYR A 145 -3.43 -2.01 -10.88
N LEU A 146 -3.64 -0.69 -10.84
CA LEU A 146 -2.90 0.25 -11.70
C LEU A 146 -1.39 0.24 -11.41
N ILE A 147 -0.98 0.06 -10.16
CA ILE A 147 0.45 -0.13 -9.81
C ILE A 147 1.00 -1.39 -10.48
N TYR A 148 0.27 -2.52 -10.37
CA TYR A 148 0.61 -3.77 -11.05
C TYR A 148 0.71 -3.58 -12.57
N PHE A 149 -0.26 -2.88 -13.16
CA PHE A 149 -0.32 -2.61 -14.59
C PHE A 149 0.93 -1.86 -15.09
N ILE A 150 1.31 -0.78 -14.39
CA ILE A 150 2.52 0.00 -14.74
C ILE A 150 3.77 -0.87 -14.60
N ARG A 151 3.86 -1.69 -13.53
CA ARG A 151 4.99 -2.61 -13.32
C ARG A 151 5.16 -3.59 -14.47
N VAL A 152 4.08 -4.24 -14.90
CA VAL A 152 4.12 -5.20 -16.03
C VAL A 152 4.47 -4.49 -17.34
N SER A 153 4.01 -3.25 -17.53
CA SER A 153 4.40 -2.41 -18.67
C SER A 153 5.93 -2.20 -18.72
N PHE A 154 6.57 -1.94 -17.57
CA PHE A 154 8.03 -1.82 -17.49
C PHE A 154 8.77 -3.13 -17.73
N GLN A 155 8.26 -4.26 -17.23
CA GLN A 155 8.84 -5.58 -17.53
C GLN A 155 8.90 -5.83 -19.03
N ARG A 156 7.83 -5.47 -19.75
CA ARG A 156 7.78 -5.57 -21.20
C ARG A 156 8.70 -4.55 -21.88
N GLN A 157 8.70 -3.30 -21.44
CA GLN A 157 9.58 -2.27 -22.01
C GLN A 157 11.06 -2.67 -21.89
N PHE A 158 11.49 -3.17 -20.74
CA PHE A 158 12.86 -3.64 -20.53
C PHE A 158 13.19 -4.88 -21.38
N SER A 159 12.23 -5.78 -21.56
CA SER A 159 12.39 -6.92 -22.49
C SER A 159 12.58 -6.46 -23.95
N LEU A 160 11.82 -5.45 -24.39
CA LEU A 160 11.97 -4.86 -25.72
C LEU A 160 13.31 -4.13 -25.88
N ILE A 161 13.78 -3.45 -24.84
CA ILE A 161 15.09 -2.80 -24.84
C ILE A 161 16.21 -3.83 -24.98
N LEU A 162 16.11 -4.99 -24.32
CA LEU A 162 17.10 -6.06 -24.46
C LEU A 162 17.19 -6.57 -25.91
N VAL A 163 16.04 -6.74 -26.58
CA VAL A 163 16.00 -7.12 -28.01
C VAL A 163 16.61 -6.01 -28.86
N TYR A 164 16.23 -4.76 -28.60
CA TYR A 164 16.76 -3.59 -29.31
C TYR A 164 18.29 -3.46 -29.18
N LEU A 165 18.85 -3.70 -27.99
CA LEU A 165 20.29 -3.65 -27.75
C LEU A 165 21.05 -4.69 -28.55
N ARG A 166 20.48 -5.88 -28.70
CA ARG A 166 21.06 -6.96 -29.50
C ARG A 166 20.97 -6.67 -30.99
N ASP A 167 19.86 -6.10 -31.46
CA ASP A 167 19.65 -5.86 -32.89
C ASP A 167 20.42 -4.62 -33.40
N PHE A 168 20.79 -3.69 -32.50
CA PHE A 168 21.55 -2.46 -32.81
C PHE A 168 22.93 -2.42 -32.16
N GLU A 169 23.58 -3.58 -32.01
CA GLU A 169 24.97 -3.66 -31.54
C GLU A 169 25.90 -2.74 -32.35
N GLY A 170 26.76 -1.99 -31.65
CA GLY A 170 27.69 -1.03 -32.25
C GLY A 170 27.14 0.40 -32.40
N HIS A 171 25.82 0.62 -32.27
CA HIS A 171 25.23 1.97 -32.26
C HIS A 171 24.97 2.49 -30.84
N ILE A 172 26.05 2.91 -30.16
CA ILE A 172 26.03 3.33 -28.75
C ILE A 172 25.00 4.44 -28.47
N ASP A 173 25.02 5.54 -29.24
CA ASP A 173 24.17 6.72 -28.97
C ASP A 173 22.68 6.40 -29.00
N ARG A 174 22.26 5.57 -29.96
CA ARG A 174 20.84 5.16 -30.11
C ARG A 174 20.40 4.29 -28.94
N CYS A 175 21.23 3.32 -28.57
CA CYS A 175 20.98 2.41 -27.47
C CYS A 175 20.96 3.14 -26.12
N ARG A 176 21.91 4.06 -25.90
CA ARG A 176 21.98 4.92 -24.73
C ARG A 176 20.75 5.80 -24.59
N GLY A 177 20.31 6.45 -25.67
CA GLY A 177 19.09 7.26 -25.68
C GLY A 177 17.85 6.45 -25.28
N ALA A 178 17.68 5.25 -25.85
CA ALA A 178 16.57 4.36 -25.54
C ALA A 178 16.55 3.93 -24.05
N ILE A 179 17.71 3.56 -23.50
CA ILE A 179 17.88 3.19 -22.09
C ILE A 179 17.56 4.39 -21.20
N LEU A 180 18.15 5.56 -21.45
CA LEU A 180 17.95 6.75 -20.63
C LEU A 180 16.49 7.20 -20.62
N CYS A 181 15.81 7.19 -21.77
CA CYS A 181 14.38 7.51 -21.85
C CYS A 181 13.53 6.53 -21.04
N ALA A 182 13.84 5.23 -21.08
CA ALA A 182 13.11 4.23 -20.31
C ALA A 182 13.39 4.33 -18.81
N PHE A 183 14.64 4.59 -18.42
CA PHE A 183 15.03 4.78 -17.02
C PHE A 183 14.51 6.07 -16.41
N ALA A 184 14.42 7.17 -17.18
CA ALA A 184 13.80 8.41 -16.69
C ALA A 184 12.35 8.15 -16.25
N ASP A 185 11.60 7.49 -17.13
CA ASP A 185 10.23 7.07 -16.92
C ASP A 185 10.05 6.08 -15.75
N TYR A 186 10.98 5.12 -15.63
CA TYR A 186 11.02 4.11 -14.57
C TYR A 186 11.39 4.74 -13.22
N ASN A 187 12.32 5.69 -13.19
CA ASN A 187 12.72 6.37 -11.97
C ASN A 187 11.57 7.20 -11.37
N LEU A 188 10.70 7.77 -12.20
CA LEU A 188 9.46 8.40 -11.72
C LEU A 188 8.55 7.38 -11.01
N PHE A 189 8.35 6.21 -11.61
CA PHE A 189 7.53 5.13 -11.04
C PHE A 189 8.14 4.53 -9.78
N LYS A 190 9.46 4.28 -9.78
CA LYS A 190 10.24 3.82 -8.63
C LYS A 190 10.13 4.80 -7.46
N THR A 191 10.28 6.10 -7.73
CA THR A 191 10.14 7.16 -6.71
C THR A 191 8.73 7.19 -6.15
N PHE A 192 7.71 7.07 -7.01
CA PHE A 192 6.32 6.95 -6.58
C PHE A 192 6.10 5.73 -5.67
N CYS A 193 6.48 4.52 -6.10
CA CYS A 193 6.28 3.30 -5.30
C CYS A 193 7.02 3.36 -3.97
N ASN A 194 8.24 3.91 -3.96
CA ASN A 194 9.01 4.11 -2.74
C ASN A 194 8.33 5.09 -1.78
N GLY A 195 7.84 6.23 -2.29
CA GLY A 195 7.11 7.23 -1.50
C GLY A 195 5.77 6.71 -0.99
N TYR A 196 5.03 5.97 -1.81
CA TYR A 196 3.76 5.37 -1.42
C TYR A 196 3.96 4.26 -0.38
N PHE A 197 5.01 3.44 -0.51
CA PHE A 197 5.39 2.47 0.51
C PHE A 197 5.78 3.16 1.82
N LEU A 198 6.58 4.23 1.77
CA LEU A 198 6.95 5.03 2.94
C LEU A 198 5.73 5.59 3.69
N LEU A 199 4.67 5.96 2.96
CA LEU A 199 3.43 6.45 3.53
C LEU A 199 2.57 5.32 4.14
N THR A 200 2.43 4.21 3.43
CA THR A 200 1.48 3.15 3.79
C THR A 200 2.05 2.12 4.76
N PHE A 201 3.34 1.82 4.66
CA PHE A 201 3.98 0.78 5.47
C PHE A 201 3.92 1.07 6.98
N PRO A 202 4.21 2.29 7.49
CA PRO A 202 4.03 2.60 8.91
C PRO A 202 2.59 2.38 9.39
N VAL A 203 1.62 2.75 8.56
CA VAL A 203 0.20 2.64 8.88
C VAL A 203 -0.21 1.17 8.98
N VAL A 204 0.28 0.34 8.07
CA VAL A 204 0.06 -1.10 8.11
C VAL A 204 0.72 -1.74 9.32
N VAL A 205 1.96 -1.34 9.66
CA VAL A 205 2.66 -1.85 10.84
C VAL A 205 1.91 -1.51 12.12
N ILE A 206 1.46 -0.26 12.28
CA ILE A 206 0.62 0.15 13.42
C ILE A 206 -0.70 -0.62 13.41
N GLY A 207 -1.32 -0.83 12.25
CA GLY A 207 -2.53 -1.64 12.12
C GLY A 207 -2.32 -3.07 12.60
N VAL A 208 -1.25 -3.74 12.15
CA VAL A 208 -0.91 -5.10 12.59
C VAL A 208 -0.65 -5.15 14.09
N THR A 209 0.19 -4.24 14.62
CA THR A 209 0.54 -4.26 16.05
C THR A 209 -0.67 -3.95 16.92
N SER A 210 -1.47 -2.94 16.58
CA SER A 210 -2.70 -2.62 17.30
C SER A 210 -3.73 -3.74 17.21
N HIS A 211 -3.83 -4.44 16.08
CA HIS A 211 -4.67 -5.62 15.96
C HIS A 211 -4.21 -6.78 16.85
N ILE A 212 -2.91 -7.06 16.91
CA ILE A 212 -2.36 -8.09 17.80
C ILE A 212 -2.58 -7.73 19.28
N THR A 213 -2.34 -6.47 19.66
CA THR A 213 -2.59 -5.99 21.02
C THR A 213 -4.07 -6.11 21.39
N TRP A 214 -4.97 -5.77 20.47
CA TRP A 214 -6.42 -5.95 20.66
C TRP A 214 -6.78 -7.40 20.93
N GLN A 215 -6.21 -8.34 20.16
CA GLN A 215 -6.45 -9.77 20.37
C GLN A 215 -5.96 -10.25 21.73
N TYR A 216 -4.81 -9.75 22.20
CA TYR A 216 -4.25 -10.12 23.50
C TYR A 216 -5.12 -9.61 24.66
N LEU A 217 -5.59 -8.36 24.58
CA LEU A 217 -6.46 -7.77 25.62
C LEU A 217 -7.83 -8.45 25.68
N LEU A 218 -8.44 -8.76 24.54
CA LEU A 218 -9.72 -9.47 24.52
C LEU A 218 -9.63 -10.87 25.14
N TYR A 219 -8.54 -11.61 24.87
CA TYR A 219 -8.34 -12.94 25.46
C TYR A 219 -8.31 -12.92 26.99
N GLN A 220 -7.90 -11.80 27.62
CA GLN A 220 -7.87 -11.65 29.08
C GLN A 220 -9.26 -11.40 29.69
N VAL A 221 -10.22 -10.87 28.93
CA VAL A 221 -11.59 -10.55 29.38
C VAL A 221 -12.56 -11.72 29.12
N CYS A 222 -12.17 -12.70 28.30
CA CYS A 222 -12.99 -13.80 27.77
C CYS A 222 -13.33 -14.95 28.77
N ALA A 223 -13.79 -14.65 29.99
CA ALA A 223 -14.34 -15.65 30.90
C ALA A 223 -15.88 -15.78 30.86
N THR A 224 -16.60 -14.95 30.10
CA THR A 224 -18.07 -14.90 30.11
C THR A 224 -18.71 -14.76 28.72
N ASP A 225 -19.59 -15.71 28.36
CA ASP A 225 -20.33 -15.78 27.10
C ASP A 225 -21.40 -14.67 26.99
N SER A 226 -21.03 -13.50 26.46
CA SER A 226 -21.96 -12.39 26.23
C SER A 226 -22.18 -12.10 24.73
N PRO A 227 -23.34 -11.55 24.30
CA PRO A 227 -23.60 -11.17 22.91
C PRO A 227 -22.61 -10.13 22.36
N ILE A 228 -22.01 -9.33 23.24
CA ILE A 228 -20.92 -8.39 22.93
C ILE A 228 -19.71 -9.13 22.32
N MET A 229 -19.47 -10.37 22.75
CA MET A 229 -18.35 -11.20 22.28
C MET A 229 -18.51 -11.64 20.82
N LYS A 230 -19.74 -11.92 20.37
CA LYS A 230 -20.01 -12.27 18.96
C LYS A 230 -19.68 -11.09 18.04
N THR A 231 -20.11 -9.89 18.40
CA THR A 231 -19.83 -8.65 17.67
C THR A 231 -18.33 -8.35 17.61
N GLN A 232 -17.61 -8.50 18.72
CA GLN A 232 -16.16 -8.30 18.74
C GLN A 232 -15.40 -9.31 17.88
N ASN A 233 -15.86 -10.56 17.83
CA ASN A 233 -15.29 -11.58 16.94
C ASN A 233 -15.49 -11.24 15.46
N PHE A 234 -16.66 -10.74 15.05
CA PHE A 234 -16.88 -10.32 13.66
C PHE A 234 -15.97 -9.14 13.27
N LEU A 235 -15.81 -8.15 14.16
CA LEU A 235 -14.91 -7.01 13.97
C LEU A 235 -13.43 -7.46 13.88
N ARG A 236 -13.03 -8.47 14.66
CA ARG A 236 -11.68 -9.04 14.60
C ARG A 236 -11.38 -9.62 13.22
N TRP A 237 -12.28 -10.44 12.68
CA TRP A 237 -12.11 -11.02 11.35
C TRP A 237 -12.08 -9.96 10.24
N LEU A 238 -12.91 -8.91 10.37
CA LEU A 238 -12.92 -7.80 9.42
C LEU A 238 -11.55 -7.09 9.41
N GLY A 239 -11.07 -6.65 10.58
CA GLY A 239 -9.80 -5.92 10.68
C GLY A 239 -8.61 -6.74 10.18
N LEU A 240 -8.57 -8.04 10.49
CA LEU A 240 -7.53 -8.93 9.98
C LEU A 240 -7.59 -9.05 8.44
N SER A 241 -8.79 -9.21 7.88
CA SER A 241 -8.98 -9.32 6.43
C SER A 241 -8.58 -8.04 5.71
N GLU A 242 -8.92 -6.87 6.26
CA GLU A 242 -8.58 -5.57 5.66
C GLU A 242 -7.06 -5.30 5.70
N ILE A 243 -6.40 -5.57 6.82
CA ILE A 243 -4.94 -5.43 6.96
C ILE A 243 -4.22 -6.43 6.04
N SER A 244 -4.69 -7.68 6.00
CA SER A 244 -4.13 -8.72 5.12
C SER A 244 -4.30 -8.34 3.65
N MET A 245 -5.49 -7.88 3.26
CA MET A 245 -5.77 -7.38 1.91
C MET A 245 -4.81 -6.24 1.53
N ALA A 246 -4.63 -5.25 2.42
CA ALA A 246 -3.72 -4.13 2.21
C ALA A 246 -2.27 -4.60 1.96
N LEU A 247 -1.77 -5.52 2.79
CA LEU A 247 -0.43 -6.08 2.65
C LEU A 247 -0.26 -6.93 1.38
N PHE A 248 -1.12 -7.93 1.20
CA PHE A 248 -1.00 -8.89 0.11
C PHE A 248 -1.16 -8.22 -1.24
N LEU A 249 -2.24 -7.48 -1.45
CA LEU A 249 -2.48 -6.86 -2.75
C LEU A 249 -1.37 -5.87 -3.11
N TYR A 250 -0.88 -5.09 -2.13
CA TYR A 250 0.22 -4.17 -2.38
C TYR A 250 1.53 -4.89 -2.74
N ILE A 251 1.95 -5.88 -1.94
CA ILE A 251 3.19 -6.65 -2.19
C ILE A 251 3.13 -7.35 -3.55
N PHE A 252 1.99 -7.93 -3.90
CA PHE A 252 1.78 -8.56 -5.20
C PHE A 252 1.79 -7.55 -6.34
N ALA A 253 1.23 -6.35 -6.14
CA ALA A 253 1.22 -5.30 -7.16
C ALA A 253 2.61 -4.72 -7.43
N SER A 254 3.41 -4.48 -6.39
CA SER A 254 4.78 -3.94 -6.50
C SER A 254 5.81 -5.01 -6.87
N GLY A 255 5.57 -6.28 -6.54
CA GLY A 255 6.48 -7.42 -6.81
C GLY A 255 7.49 -7.64 -5.70
N GLY A 256 7.13 -7.25 -4.47
CA GLY A 256 8.01 -7.22 -3.30
C GLY A 256 7.99 -5.85 -2.62
N MET A 257 8.91 -5.62 -1.69
CA MET A 257 8.98 -4.35 -0.94
C MET A 257 9.50 -3.18 -1.78
N SER A 258 10.20 -3.46 -2.88
CA SER A 258 10.77 -2.45 -3.77
C SER A 258 10.71 -2.90 -5.21
N VAL A 259 10.39 -1.97 -6.11
CA VAL A 259 10.38 -2.21 -7.56
C VAL A 259 11.81 -2.30 -8.14
N ASN A 260 12.85 -2.00 -7.35
CA ASN A 260 14.26 -1.97 -7.77
C ASN A 260 14.71 -3.25 -8.49
N TYR A 261 14.09 -4.38 -8.20
CA TYR A 261 14.38 -5.66 -8.86
C TYR A 261 14.24 -5.58 -10.39
N LEU A 262 13.36 -4.75 -10.95
CA LEU A 262 13.21 -4.59 -12.40
C LEU A 262 14.46 -4.02 -13.05
N GLY A 263 15.05 -2.99 -12.42
CA GLY A 263 16.32 -2.41 -12.87
C GLY A 263 17.49 -3.38 -12.71
N LEU A 264 17.52 -4.15 -11.60
CA LEU A 264 18.52 -5.19 -11.38
C LEU A 264 18.40 -6.34 -12.38
N GLN A 265 17.18 -6.73 -12.75
CA GLN A 265 16.93 -7.77 -13.75
C GLN A 265 17.39 -7.32 -15.13
N LEU A 266 17.12 -6.06 -15.51
CA LEU A 266 17.64 -5.49 -16.76
C LEU A 266 19.17 -5.50 -16.75
N HIS A 267 19.81 -5.02 -15.69
CA HIS A 267 21.26 -5.04 -15.53
C HIS A 267 21.85 -6.45 -15.68
N SER A 268 21.27 -7.44 -14.98
CA SER A 268 21.69 -8.84 -15.08
C SER A 268 21.54 -9.39 -16.50
N ASN A 269 20.46 -9.05 -17.20
CA ASN A 269 20.24 -9.51 -18.58
C ASN A 269 21.18 -8.82 -19.58
N VAL A 270 21.52 -7.55 -19.39
CA VAL A 270 22.53 -6.84 -20.19
C VAL A 270 23.90 -7.49 -20.03
N LEU A 271 24.30 -7.84 -18.80
CA LEU A 271 25.55 -8.55 -18.56
C LEU A 271 25.61 -9.90 -19.28
N LYS A 272 24.48 -10.62 -19.36
CA LYS A 272 24.39 -11.90 -20.09
C LYS A 272 24.47 -11.74 -21.60
N LEU A 273 24.10 -10.58 -22.15
CA LEU A 273 24.17 -10.30 -23.58
C LEU A 273 25.55 -9.81 -24.04
N LYS A 274 26.48 -9.56 -23.11
CA LYS A 274 27.81 -9.05 -23.43
C LYS A 274 28.53 -9.97 -24.41
N SER A 275 28.87 -9.42 -25.56
CA SER A 275 29.66 -10.09 -26.61
C SER A 275 31.09 -9.54 -26.65
N ALA A 276 32.07 -10.43 -26.87
CA ALA A 276 33.47 -10.06 -27.02
C ALA A 276 33.73 -9.22 -28.29
N ALA A 277 32.90 -9.39 -29.33
CA ALA A 277 33.03 -8.66 -30.59
C ALA A 277 32.81 -7.14 -30.44
N HIS A 278 32.00 -6.73 -29.44
CA HIS A 278 31.62 -5.34 -29.19
C HIS A 278 31.86 -4.95 -27.73
N ALA A 279 33.03 -5.29 -27.17
CA ALA A 279 33.31 -5.12 -25.74
C ALA A 279 33.10 -3.66 -25.24
N LEU A 280 33.59 -2.67 -25.99
CA LEU A 280 33.44 -1.24 -25.64
C LEU A 280 31.97 -0.79 -25.58
N PHE A 281 31.16 -1.25 -26.53
CA PHE A 281 29.71 -0.96 -26.56
C PHE A 281 29.04 -1.53 -25.30
N TRP A 282 29.31 -2.79 -24.98
CA TRP A 282 28.67 -3.45 -23.83
C TRP A 282 29.13 -2.86 -22.49
N ASP A 283 30.40 -2.45 -22.37
CA ASP A 283 30.90 -1.80 -21.16
C ASP A 283 30.24 -0.44 -20.92
N GLU A 284 30.07 0.39 -21.96
CA GLU A 284 29.37 1.66 -21.83
C GLU A 284 27.89 1.46 -21.49
N ILE A 285 27.22 0.50 -22.12
CA ILE A 285 25.81 0.19 -21.84
C ILE A 285 25.63 -0.30 -20.39
N VAL A 286 26.51 -1.17 -19.90
CA VAL A 286 26.50 -1.61 -18.50
C VAL A 286 26.69 -0.43 -17.55
N GLN A 287 27.64 0.47 -17.84
CA GLN A 287 27.88 1.65 -17.02
C GLN A 287 26.66 2.58 -16.98
N VAL A 288 25.99 2.80 -18.11
CA VAL A 288 24.75 3.60 -18.17
C VAL A 288 23.64 2.97 -17.34
N VAL A 289 23.46 1.64 -17.40
CA VAL A 289 22.45 0.94 -16.61
C VAL A 289 22.78 0.96 -15.10
N ASP A 290 24.04 0.79 -14.72
CA ASP A 290 24.44 0.82 -13.31
C ASP A 290 24.28 2.22 -12.69
N THR A 291 24.75 3.25 -13.38
CA THR A 291 24.63 4.65 -12.93
C THR A 291 23.18 5.10 -12.76
N THR A 292 22.27 4.64 -13.63
CA THR A 292 20.84 4.99 -13.57
C THR A 292 20.05 4.19 -12.55
N ASN A 293 20.53 3.02 -12.11
CA ASN A 293 19.81 2.14 -11.19
C ASN A 293 20.11 2.38 -9.70
N ARG A 294 21.11 3.18 -9.34
CA ARG A 294 21.46 3.47 -7.93
C ARG A 294 20.26 3.98 -7.14
N GLY A 295 19.95 3.31 -6.01
CA GLY A 295 18.90 3.72 -5.09
C GLY A 295 19.22 3.27 -3.67
N SER A 296 18.83 4.07 -2.67
CA SER A 296 19.09 3.78 -1.26
C SER A 296 17.99 2.90 -0.66
N GLN A 297 18.39 1.74 -0.13
CA GLN A 297 17.49 0.82 0.60
C GLN A 297 17.46 1.08 2.12
N LEU A 298 18.40 1.87 2.65
CA LEU A 298 18.57 2.10 4.09
C LEU A 298 17.44 2.89 4.76
N LEU A 299 16.65 3.67 4.00
CA LEU A 299 15.57 4.50 4.56
C LEU A 299 14.36 3.69 5.06
N TYR A 300 14.15 2.47 4.56
CA TYR A 300 12.94 1.70 4.91
C TYR A 300 13.05 1.04 6.28
N LEU A 301 14.24 0.53 6.63
CA LEU A 301 14.50 -0.09 7.92
C LEU A 301 14.42 0.91 9.07
N SER A 302 14.94 2.12 8.88
CA SER A 302 14.89 3.15 9.93
C SER A 302 13.45 3.58 10.21
N VAL A 303 12.63 3.74 9.18
CA VAL A 303 11.20 4.06 9.33
C VAL A 303 10.48 2.94 10.07
N PHE A 304 10.70 1.67 9.68
CA PHE A 304 10.15 0.52 10.38
C PHE A 304 10.45 0.53 11.89
N PHE A 305 11.74 0.62 12.25
CA PHE A 305 12.15 0.60 13.65
C PHE A 305 11.64 1.81 14.43
N SER A 306 11.52 2.98 13.78
CA SER A 306 10.99 4.19 14.43
C SER A 306 9.50 4.06 14.72
N THR A 307 8.72 3.56 13.76
CA THR A 307 7.27 3.37 13.94
C THR A 307 6.95 2.30 14.98
N VAL A 308 7.64 1.16 14.93
CA VAL A 308 7.49 0.10 15.94
C VAL A 308 7.95 0.61 17.31
N GLY A 309 9.07 1.33 17.39
CA GLY A 309 9.60 1.89 18.63
C GLY A 309 8.62 2.87 19.31
N ILE A 310 7.96 3.73 18.53
CA ILE A 310 6.95 4.67 19.05
C ILE A 310 5.69 3.93 19.53
N PHE A 311 5.24 2.92 18.79
CA PHE A 311 4.07 2.14 19.21
C PHE A 311 4.35 1.34 20.49
N MET A 312 5.51 0.70 20.56
CA MET A 312 5.96 -0.04 21.74
C MET A 312 6.12 0.91 22.94
N SER A 313 6.74 2.08 22.78
CA SER A 313 6.90 3.02 23.89
C SER A 313 5.56 3.50 24.45
N LEU A 314 4.54 3.70 23.60
CA LEU A 314 3.20 4.10 24.05
C LEU A 314 2.46 3.00 24.82
N GLN A 315 2.60 1.73 24.44
CA GLN A 315 1.91 0.62 25.09
C GLN A 315 2.65 0.08 26.33
N PHE A 316 3.99 0.11 26.33
CA PHE A 316 4.78 -0.40 27.45
C PHE A 316 4.99 0.60 28.58
N ASN A 317 4.71 1.89 28.38
CA ASN A 317 4.81 2.88 29.46
C ASN A 317 3.71 2.74 30.52
N ASN A 318 2.66 1.95 30.25
CA ASN A 318 1.54 1.70 31.16
C ASN A 318 1.38 0.21 31.54
N GLN A 319 2.31 -0.66 31.14
CA GLN A 319 2.33 -2.03 31.65
C GLN A 319 2.99 -2.05 33.01
N ASP A 320 2.16 -1.96 34.03
CA ASP A 320 2.52 -2.21 35.42
C ASP A 320 3.16 -3.61 35.51
N VAL A 321 4.50 -3.64 35.65
CA VAL A 321 5.31 -4.88 35.74
C VAL A 321 4.90 -5.72 36.98
N THR A 322 4.11 -5.13 37.88
CA THR A 322 3.41 -5.77 38.99
C THR A 322 2.50 -6.94 38.55
N TYR A 323 1.96 -6.94 37.33
CA TYR A 323 1.11 -8.03 36.84
C TYR A 323 1.88 -9.33 36.53
N MET A 324 3.17 -9.26 36.20
CA MET A 324 4.03 -10.46 36.08
C MET A 324 4.39 -11.03 37.46
N ASN A 325 4.44 -10.20 38.51
CA ASN A 325 4.69 -10.66 39.89
C ASN A 325 3.43 -11.24 40.56
N ALA A 326 2.23 -10.80 40.20
CA ALA A 326 0.98 -11.31 40.79
C ALA A 326 0.70 -12.79 40.46
N ARG A 327 1.23 -13.30 39.35
CA ARG A 327 1.09 -14.73 38.97
C ARG A 327 2.08 -15.65 39.68
N TYR A 328 3.16 -15.12 40.26
CA TYR A 328 4.08 -15.90 41.08
C TYR A 328 3.70 -15.91 42.57
N ASN A 329 2.90 -14.95 43.04
CA ASN A 329 2.43 -14.91 44.43
C ASN A 329 1.09 -15.62 44.69
N THR A 330 0.43 -16.17 43.67
CA THR A 330 -0.88 -16.86 43.82
C THR A 330 -0.77 -18.39 43.88
N THR A 331 0.43 -18.96 44.02
CA THR A 331 0.62 -20.40 44.30
C THR A 331 0.59 -20.75 45.80
N ASN A 332 0.33 -19.78 46.69
CA ASN A 332 0.05 -20.04 48.10
C ASN A 332 -1.19 -19.24 48.53
N MET A 333 -2.40 -19.80 48.36
CA MET A 333 -3.41 -19.87 49.42
C MET A 333 -4.75 -20.45 48.93
N THR A 334 -5.08 -21.59 49.56
CA THR A 334 -6.39 -22.09 49.99
C THR A 334 -7.44 -22.55 48.98
N ILE A 335 -7.49 -23.88 48.89
CA ILE A 335 -8.67 -24.75 48.91
C ILE A 335 -9.83 -24.14 49.73
N CYS A 336 -10.99 -24.00 49.10
CA CYS A 336 -12.33 -24.36 49.60
C CYS A 336 -13.28 -24.47 48.42
#